data_AF-A0A4R6T3K1-F1
#
_entry.id   AF-A0A4R6T3K1-F1
#
_cell.length_a   1.000
_cell.length_b   1.000
_cell.length_c   1.000
_cell.angle_alpha   90.00
_cell.angle_beta   90.00
_cell.angle_gamma   90.00
#
_symmetry.space_group_name_H-M   'P 1'
#
loop_
_entity.id
_entity.type
_entity.pdbx_description
1 polymer ?
#
loop_
_entity_poly.entity_id
_entity_poly.type
_entity_poly.pdbx_seq_one_letter_code
_entity_poly.pdbx_strand_id
1 'polypeptide(L)'
;MIMLLIASIFIIGPSDWLGDAGKKMYHSYFADFAIPFGYYFLLILMEDQLELLQNWYVKASAVFILCTTSEILQYFGIYALASVFDPVDILVYALGAGAAALADRKIFTRVFGFWK
;
A
#
# COMPACT_ATOMS: atom_id res chain seq x y z
N MET A 1 0.20 13.41 9.33
CA MET A 1 0.06 12.65 10.59
C MET A 1 -0.13 11.15 10.35
N ILE A 2 -1.05 10.73 9.46
CA ILE A 2 -1.26 9.31 9.09
C ILE A 2 -0.02 8.64 8.47
N MET A 3 0.68 9.33 7.56
CA MET A 3 1.93 8.83 6.97
C MET A 3 3.03 8.58 8.02
N LEU A 4 3.10 9.40 9.07
CA LEU A 4 4.03 9.18 10.18
C LEU A 4 3.62 7.96 11.00
N LEU A 5 2.33 7.74 11.25
CA LEU A 5 1.82 6.55 11.94
C LEU A 5 2.09 5.26 11.15
N ILE A 6 1.90 5.31 9.83
CA ILE A 6 2.23 4.19 8.93
C ILE A 6 3.75 3.96 8.95
N ALA A 7 4.57 5.01 8.84
CA ALA A 7 6.02 4.91 8.93
C ALA A 7 6.49 4.40 10.31
N SER A 8 5.82 4.78 11.40
CA SER A 8 6.09 4.26 12.75
C SER A 8 5.80 2.78 12.83
N ILE A 9 4.67 2.31 12.29
CA ILE A 9 4.35 0.88 12.23
C ILE A 9 5.36 0.14 11.34
N PHE A 10 5.83 0.79 10.27
CA PHE A 10 6.85 0.27 9.36
C PHE A 10 8.22 0.11 10.03
N ILE A 11 8.60 1.05 10.91
CA ILE A 11 9.89 1.04 11.64
C ILE A 11 9.83 0.17 12.89
N ILE A 12 8.72 0.18 13.62
CA ILE A 12 8.53 -0.51 14.91
C ILE A 12 8.02 -1.96 14.72
N GLY A 13 7.72 -2.37 13.48
CA GLY A 13 7.05 -3.64 13.16
C GLY A 13 7.55 -4.83 13.98
N PRO A 14 6.69 -5.83 14.28
CA PRO A 14 6.89 -6.95 15.22
C PRO A 14 7.99 -7.94 14.79
N SER A 15 8.90 -7.52 13.91
CA SER A 15 10.08 -8.21 13.45
C SER A 15 10.92 -8.79 14.59
N ASP A 16 11.00 -8.13 15.75
CA ASP A 16 11.76 -8.65 16.89
C ASP A 16 11.09 -9.83 17.62
N TRP A 17 9.82 -10.14 17.30
CA TRP A 17 9.07 -11.27 17.87
C TRP A 17 9.01 -12.49 16.94
N LEU A 18 9.36 -12.32 15.67
CA LEU A 18 9.38 -13.36 14.64
C LEU A 18 10.84 -13.66 14.29
N GLY A 19 11.31 -14.88 14.59
CA GLY A 19 12.69 -15.32 14.28
C GLY A 19 13.09 -15.11 12.81
N ASP A 20 14.37 -15.36 12.46
CA ASP A 20 14.98 -14.93 11.18
C ASP A 20 14.18 -15.24 9.89
N ALA A 21 13.46 -16.36 9.83
CA ALA A 21 12.59 -16.70 8.71
C ALA A 21 11.33 -15.82 8.63
N GLY A 22 10.71 -15.53 9.78
CA GLY A 22 9.59 -14.59 9.88
C GLY A 22 10.01 -13.14 9.69
N LYS A 23 11.25 -12.77 10.05
CA LYS A 23 11.83 -11.46 9.76
C LYS A 23 11.95 -11.20 8.26
N LYS A 24 12.48 -12.14 7.47
CA LYS A 24 12.54 -12.03 6.00
C LYS A 24 11.17 -12.01 5.34
N MET A 25 10.26 -12.89 5.79
CA MET A 25 8.91 -12.96 5.21
C MET A 25 8.09 -11.72 5.55
N TYR A 26 8.20 -11.19 6.78
CA TYR A 26 7.62 -9.91 7.17
C TYR A 26 8.25 -8.80 6.34
N HIS A 27 9.57 -8.70 6.22
CA HIS A 27 10.18 -7.58 5.51
C HIS A 27 9.85 -7.56 4.01
N SER A 28 9.75 -8.72 3.35
CA SER A 28 9.39 -8.80 1.92
C SER A 28 7.89 -8.53 1.73
N TYR A 29 7.00 -9.40 2.25
CA TYR A 29 5.56 -9.28 2.00
C TYR A 29 4.91 -8.08 2.68
N PHE A 30 5.45 -7.59 3.79
CA PHE A 30 4.94 -6.37 4.42
C PHE A 30 5.26 -5.16 3.57
N ALA A 31 6.43 -5.09 2.92
CA ALA A 31 6.74 -4.00 2.00
C ALA A 31 5.76 -4.01 0.82
N ASP A 32 5.51 -5.19 0.24
CA ASP A 32 4.58 -5.34 -0.89
C ASP A 32 3.14 -4.98 -0.50
N PHE A 33 2.74 -5.21 0.76
CA PHE A 33 1.43 -4.76 1.26
C PHE A 33 1.41 -3.26 1.60
N ALA A 34 2.48 -2.76 2.22
CA ALA A 34 2.52 -1.42 2.78
C ALA A 34 2.79 -0.34 1.72
N ILE A 35 3.47 -0.66 0.62
CA ILE A 35 3.65 0.25 -0.52
C ILE A 35 2.30 0.73 -1.07
N PRO A 36 1.41 -0.14 -1.56
CA PRO A 36 0.09 0.29 -2.05
C PRO A 36 -0.77 0.90 -0.94
N PHE A 37 -0.61 0.43 0.30
CA PHE A 37 -1.31 1.04 1.43
C PHE A 37 -0.90 2.51 1.63
N GLY A 38 0.40 2.80 1.67
CA GLY A 38 0.93 4.15 1.80
C GLY A 38 0.64 5.03 0.58
N TYR A 39 0.79 4.49 -0.64
CA TYR A 39 0.47 5.21 -1.87
C TYR A 39 -0.99 5.64 -1.95
N TYR A 40 -1.92 4.81 -1.46
CA TYR A 40 -3.33 5.19 -1.40
C TYR A 40 -3.55 6.42 -0.51
N PHE A 41 -2.91 6.50 0.65
CA PHE A 41 -3.00 7.68 1.53
C PHE A 41 -2.27 8.91 0.97
N LEU A 42 -1.21 8.72 0.19
CA LEU A 42 -0.61 9.82 -0.59
C LEU A 42 -1.59 10.39 -1.61
N LEU A 43 -2.35 9.54 -2.31
CA LEU A 43 -3.37 10.00 -3.26
C LEU A 43 -4.53 10.72 -2.56
N ILE A 44 -4.87 10.34 -1.33
CA ILE A 44 -5.85 11.09 -0.53
C ILE A 44 -5.35 12.52 -0.28
N LEU A 45 -4.07 12.72 0.05
CA LEU A 45 -3.53 14.06 0.25
C LEU A 45 -3.57 14.93 -1.01
N MET A 46 -3.63 14.32 -2.19
CA MET A 46 -3.73 15.02 -3.47
C MET A 46 -5.18 15.12 -3.99
N GLU A 47 -6.17 14.63 -3.25
CA GLU A 47 -7.57 14.65 -3.70
C GLU A 47 -8.13 16.08 -3.84
N ASP A 48 -7.63 17.01 -3.03
CA ASP A 48 -7.98 18.43 -3.09
C ASP A 48 -7.50 19.10 -4.39
N GLN A 49 -6.48 18.53 -5.04
CA GLN A 49 -5.89 19.07 -6.27
C GLN A 49 -6.42 18.40 -7.54
N LEU A 50 -6.96 17.18 -7.44
CA LEU A 50 -7.40 16.38 -8.57
C LEU A 50 -8.78 15.78 -8.29
N GLU A 51 -9.82 16.34 -8.90
CA GLU A 51 -11.22 15.87 -8.75
C GLU A 51 -11.40 14.38 -9.08
N LEU A 52 -10.59 13.86 -10.01
CA LEU A 52 -10.57 12.43 -10.37
C LEU A 52 -10.19 11.52 -9.19
N LEU A 53 -9.37 12.01 -8.26
CA LEU A 53 -8.92 11.27 -7.08
C LEU A 53 -9.91 11.33 -5.92
N GLN A 54 -11.04 12.06 -6.02
CA GLN A 54 -12.06 12.06 -4.96
C GLN A 54 -12.71 10.68 -4.79
N ASN A 55 -12.85 9.93 -5.89
CA ASN A 55 -13.43 8.60 -5.86
C ASN A 55 -12.43 7.57 -5.32
N TRP A 56 -12.75 6.97 -4.17
CA TRP A 56 -11.92 5.94 -3.53
C TRP A 56 -11.60 4.74 -4.44
N TYR A 57 -12.54 4.31 -5.30
CA TYR A 57 -12.30 3.22 -6.26
C TYR A 57 -11.24 3.63 -7.28
N VAL A 58 -11.20 4.90 -7.69
CA VAL A 58 -10.20 5.42 -8.63
C VAL A 58 -8.83 5.44 -7.97
N LYS A 59 -8.75 5.89 -6.71
CA LYS A 59 -7.50 5.85 -5.92
C LYS A 59 -6.98 4.41 -5.79
N ALA A 60 -7.83 3.48 -5.35
CA ALA A 60 -7.46 2.08 -5.18
C ALA A 60 -7.03 1.43 -6.51
N SER A 61 -7.77 1.70 -7.59
CA SER A 61 -7.43 1.17 -8.92
C SER A 61 -6.14 1.78 -9.46
N ALA A 62 -5.91 3.08 -9.27
CA ALA A 62 -4.70 3.75 -9.70
C ALA A 62 -3.46 3.17 -9.03
N VAL A 63 -3.51 2.97 -7.71
CA VAL A 63 -2.42 2.33 -6.96
C VAL A 63 -2.19 0.89 -7.42
N PHE A 64 -3.27 0.10 -7.54
CA PHE A 64 -3.18 -1.28 -8.00
C PHE A 64 -2.57 -1.40 -9.41
N ILE A 65 -3.01 -0.56 -10.34
CA ILE A 65 -2.48 -0.51 -11.72
C ILE A 65 -1.01 -0.11 -11.69
N LEU A 66 -0.63 0.87 -10.87
CA LEU A 66 0.76 1.34 -10.78
C LEU A 66 1.68 0.23 -10.25
N CYS A 67 1.29 -0.45 -9.17
CA CYS A 67 2.03 -1.60 -8.64
C CYS A 67 2.09 -2.77 -9.64
N THR A 68 0.98 -3.12 -10.26
CA THR A 68 0.92 -4.20 -11.28
C THR A 68 1.76 -3.85 -12.52
N THR A 69 1.74 -2.59 -12.96
CA THR A 69 2.58 -2.14 -14.07
C THR A 69 4.06 -2.22 -13.71
N SER A 70 4.42 -1.91 -12.47
CA SER A 70 5.79 -2.10 -11.97
C SER A 70 6.23 -3.57 -12.03
N GLU A 71 5.35 -4.52 -11.68
CA GLU A 71 5.66 -5.95 -11.83
C GLU A 71 5.79 -6.39 -13.29
N ILE A 72 4.91 -5.90 -14.17
CA ILE A 72 5.00 -6.20 -15.60
C ILE A 72 6.33 -5.64 -16.16
N LEU A 73 6.73 -4.44 -15.75
CA LEU A 73 8.02 -3.86 -16.16
C LEU A 73 9.21 -4.71 -15.68
N GLN A 74 9.14 -5.27 -14.47
CA GLN A 74 10.13 -6.22 -13.97
C GLN A 74 10.15 -7.51 -14.80
N TYR A 75 8.99 -8.03 -15.22
CA TYR A 75 8.90 -9.17 -16.13
C TYR A 75 9.61 -8.91 -17.46
N PHE A 76 9.58 -7.68 -17.98
CA PHE A 76 10.32 -7.27 -19.18
C PHE A 76 11.81 -6.97 -18.92
N GLY A 77 12.32 -7.21 -17.70
CA GLY A 77 13.72 -7.00 -17.34
C GLY A 77 14.09 -5.55 -17.03
N ILE A 78 13.11 -4.65 -16.87
CA ILE A 78 13.33 -3.28 -16.42
C ILE A 78 13.21 -3.26 -14.89
N TYR A 79 14.36 -3.17 -14.22
CA TYR A 79 14.44 -3.08 -12.76
C TYR A 79 13.91 -1.73 -12.27
N ALA A 80 12.60 -1.65 -12.06
CA ALA A 80 11.95 -0.45 -11.54
C ALA A 80 11.84 -0.46 -10.00
N LEU A 81 11.55 -1.61 -9.36
CA LEU A 81 11.32 -1.69 -7.91
C LEU A 81 11.69 -3.02 -7.21
N ALA A 82 11.55 -4.20 -7.83
CA ALA A 82 11.98 -5.49 -7.25
C ALA A 82 12.71 -6.39 -8.27
N SER A 83 13.33 -7.48 -7.78
CA SER A 83 14.29 -8.31 -8.53
C SER A 83 13.74 -9.62 -9.06
N VAL A 84 12.54 -10.02 -8.63
CA VAL A 84 11.94 -11.33 -8.94
C VAL A 84 10.46 -11.13 -9.16
N PHE A 85 9.97 -11.50 -10.35
CA PHE A 85 8.53 -11.53 -10.65
C PHE A 85 7.86 -12.64 -9.84
N ASP A 86 7.02 -12.27 -8.88
CA ASP A 86 6.13 -13.19 -8.16
C ASP A 86 4.66 -12.79 -8.40
N PRO A 87 3.85 -13.62 -9.10
CA PRO A 87 2.42 -13.37 -9.27
C PRO A 87 1.65 -13.21 -7.94
N VAL A 88 2.19 -13.73 -6.84
CA VAL A 88 1.62 -13.55 -5.50
C VAL A 88 1.68 -12.08 -5.08
N ASP A 89 2.64 -11.30 -5.56
CA ASP A 89 2.79 -9.88 -5.22
C ASP A 89 1.60 -9.07 -5.74
N ILE A 90 1.02 -9.44 -6.88
CA ILE A 90 -0.22 -8.84 -7.41
C ILE A 90 -1.38 -9.02 -6.42
N LEU A 91 -1.50 -10.20 -5.80
CA LEU A 91 -2.52 -10.45 -4.78
C LEU A 91 -2.26 -9.62 -3.53
N VAL A 92 -1.00 -9.51 -3.12
CA VAL A 92 -0.60 -8.70 -1.97
C VAL A 92 -0.86 -7.22 -2.23
N TYR A 93 -0.64 -6.73 -3.46
CA TYR A 93 -0.98 -5.37 -3.86
C TYR A 93 -2.48 -5.11 -3.83
N ALA A 94 -3.29 -6.05 -4.32
CA ALA A 94 -4.75 -5.96 -4.23
C ALA A 94 -5.22 -5.92 -2.76
N LEU A 95 -4.60 -6.73 -1.89
CA LEU A 95 -4.88 -6.74 -0.45
C LEU A 95 -4.47 -5.42 0.22
N GLY A 96 -3.30 -4.86 -0.11
CA GLY A 96 -2.82 -3.60 0.43
C GLY A 96 -3.69 -2.41 0.01
N ALA A 97 -3.99 -2.29 -1.28
CA ALA A 97 -4.88 -1.24 -1.80
C ALA A 97 -6.31 -1.38 -1.24
N GLY A 98 -6.83 -2.61 -1.16
CA GLY A 98 -8.15 -2.90 -0.59
C GLY A 98 -8.21 -2.61 0.91
N ALA A 99 -7.18 -2.98 1.67
CA ALA A 99 -7.08 -2.68 3.10
C ALA A 99 -7.01 -1.17 3.35
N ALA A 100 -6.28 -0.42 2.52
CA ALA A 100 -6.21 1.04 2.61
C ALA A 100 -7.58 1.69 2.34
N ALA A 101 -8.26 1.27 1.28
CA ALA A 101 -9.62 1.72 0.97
C ALA A 101 -10.62 1.39 2.09
N LEU A 102 -10.51 0.20 2.69
CA LEU A 102 -11.33 -0.19 3.84
C LEU A 102 -11.02 0.63 5.09
N ALA A 103 -9.74 0.88 5.38
CA ALA A 103 -9.32 1.71 6.50
C ALA A 103 -9.85 3.15 6.33
N ASP A 104 -9.72 3.70 5.14
CA ASP A 104 -10.25 5.00 4.75
C ASP A 104 -11.78 5.10 4.94
N ARG A 105 -12.52 4.14 4.37
CA ARG A 105 -14.00 4.14 4.37
C ARG A 105 -14.66 3.72 5.69
N LYS A 106 -14.05 2.81 6.47
CA LYS A 106 -14.69 2.20 7.65
C LYS A 106 -14.02 2.57 8.96
N ILE A 107 -12.72 2.80 8.98
CA ILE A 107 -12.00 3.12 10.21
C ILE A 107 -11.96 4.63 10.37
N PHE A 108 -11.47 5.36 9.37
CA PHE A 108 -11.28 6.80 9.49
C PHE A 108 -12.59 7.59 9.48
N THR A 109 -13.58 7.22 8.66
CA THR A 109 -14.92 7.83 8.72
C THR A 109 -15.62 7.61 10.06
N ARG A 110 -15.24 6.58 10.84
CA ARG A 110 -15.84 6.25 12.14
C ARG A 110 -15.09 6.88 13.32
N VAL A 111 -13.77 6.97 13.21
CA VAL A 111 -12.88 7.48 14.26
C VAL A 111 -12.75 9.01 14.18
N PHE A 112 -12.76 9.57 12.97
CA PHE A 112 -12.58 11.00 12.74
C PHE A 112 -13.84 11.59 12.09
N GLY A 113 -14.63 12.32 12.88
CA GLY A 113 -15.86 12.96 12.41
C GLY A 113 -15.67 14.06 11.35
N PHE A 114 -14.43 14.46 11.06
CA PHE A 114 -14.07 15.40 9.99
C PHE A 114 -13.73 14.70 8.66
N TRP A 115 -13.69 13.37 8.64
CA TRP A 115 -13.36 12.56 7.46
C TRP A 115 -14.67 12.15 6.76
N LYS A 116 -14.91 12.60 5.53
CA LYS A 116 -16.15 12.37 4.77
C LYS A 116 -15.93 11.47 3.56
#